data_AF-A0A6J4K318-F1
#
_entry.id   AF-A0A6J4K318-F1
#
_cell.length_a   1.000
_cell.length_b   1.000
_cell.length_c   1.000
_cell.angle_alpha   90.00
_cell.angle_beta   90.00
_cell.angle_gamma   90.00
#
_symmetry.space_group_name_H-M   'P 1'
#
loop_
_entity.id
_entity.type
_entity.pdbx_description
1 polymer ?
#
loop_
_entity_poly.entity_id
_entity_poly.type
_entity_poly.pdbx_seq_one_letter_code
_entity_poly.pdbx_strand_id
1 'polypeptide(L)'
;MQYGVPLETFVQKFTNLKFEPAGLTDDSDIRMAQSIMDYIFRRLALDYLSFDERAELGIYTAAERARQVETGSYLPEEDVSEAESLRNDAGDDVNTDLLDEPEVAAAKPAPSAAQTTSELFESLTGTSVDAPLCLTCGTKMRPSGSCYVCEGCGSTSGCS
;
A
#
# COMPACT_ATOMS: atom_id res chain seq x y z
N MET A 1 -7.15 3.42 44.20
CA MET A 1 -7.84 4.01 43.04
C MET A 1 -8.82 5.05 43.56
N GLN A 2 -8.63 6.32 43.25
CA GLN A 2 -9.52 7.38 43.73
C GLN A 2 -10.86 7.27 42.98
N TYR A 3 -11.94 6.97 43.72
CA TYR A 3 -13.29 6.87 43.18
C TYR A 3 -13.83 8.26 42.85
N GLY A 4 -14.41 8.45 41.66
CA GLY A 4 -15.13 9.67 41.29
C GLY A 4 -14.77 10.29 39.94
N VAL A 5 -13.82 9.72 39.19
CA VAL A 5 -13.52 10.19 37.84
C VAL A 5 -14.41 9.44 36.84
N PRO A 6 -15.26 10.12 36.04
CA PRO A 6 -16.09 9.49 35.03
C PRO A 6 -15.24 8.73 34.01
N LEU A 7 -15.74 7.60 33.49
CA LEU A 7 -15.04 6.78 32.50
C LEU A 7 -14.66 7.61 31.27
N GLU A 8 -15.53 8.55 30.88
CA GLU A 8 -15.33 9.48 29.78
C GLU A 8 -14.08 10.35 29.98
N THR A 9 -13.76 10.72 31.22
CA THR A 9 -12.56 11.49 31.53
C THR A 9 -11.29 10.66 31.36
N PHE A 10 -11.34 9.37 31.68
CA PHE A 10 -10.22 8.46 31.41
C PHE A 10 -10.06 8.22 29.91
N VAL A 11 -11.16 7.95 29.20
CA VAL A 11 -11.15 7.77 27.74
C VAL A 11 -10.60 9.03 27.08
N GLN A 12 -11.11 10.21 27.42
CA GLN A 12 -10.63 11.48 26.87
C GLN A 12 -9.14 11.73 27.15
N LYS A 13 -8.64 11.34 28.33
CA LYS A 13 -7.23 11.55 28.69
C LYS A 13 -6.28 10.54 28.03
N PHE A 14 -6.68 9.30 27.84
CA PHE A 14 -5.79 8.24 27.37
C PHE A 14 -5.91 7.94 25.88
N THR A 15 -6.97 8.41 25.21
CA THR A 15 -7.08 8.29 23.75
C THR A 15 -5.98 9.14 23.09
N ASN A 16 -5.29 8.58 22.10
CA ASN A 16 -4.19 9.20 21.34
C ASN A 16 -2.91 9.53 22.14
N LEU A 17 -2.75 9.03 23.37
CA LEU A 17 -1.49 9.18 24.08
C LEU A 17 -0.43 8.23 23.52
N LYS A 18 0.73 8.79 23.22
CA LYS A 18 1.97 8.05 23.00
C LYS A 18 2.82 8.23 24.24
N PHE A 19 3.23 7.14 24.89
CA PHE A 19 4.14 7.23 26.02
C PHE A 19 5.56 7.49 25.48
N GLU A 20 6.11 8.65 25.80
CA GLU A 20 7.54 8.94 25.64
C GLU A 20 8.34 8.10 26.65
N PRO A 21 9.47 7.47 26.28
CA PRO A 21 10.28 7.71 25.09
C PRO A 21 9.79 6.94 23.85
N ALA A 22 9.62 7.67 22.76
CA ALA A 22 9.50 7.13 21.42
C ALA A 22 10.74 7.58 20.64
N GLY A 23 11.33 6.69 19.86
CA GLY A 23 12.51 7.00 19.08
C GLY A 23 13.51 5.87 19.01
N LEU A 24 14.78 6.25 18.87
CA LEU A 24 15.90 5.35 18.65
C LEU A 24 16.20 4.54 19.92
N THR A 25 16.40 3.24 19.77
CA THR A 25 16.83 2.34 20.85
C THR A 25 18.26 1.85 20.61
N ASP A 26 18.89 1.32 21.66
CA ASP A 26 20.20 0.68 21.57
C ASP A 26 20.15 -0.77 21.04
N ASP A 27 18.97 -1.40 21.01
CA ASP A 27 18.76 -2.73 20.44
C ASP A 27 18.86 -2.68 18.90
N SER A 28 19.75 -3.50 18.31
CA SER A 28 19.95 -3.61 16.87
C SER A 28 18.73 -4.15 16.13
N ASP A 29 17.98 -5.05 16.75
CA ASP A 29 16.79 -5.68 16.16
C ASP A 29 15.60 -4.71 16.18
N ILE A 30 15.47 -3.90 17.23
CA ILE A 30 14.31 -3.00 17.45
C ILE A 30 14.72 -1.52 17.40
N ARG A 31 15.58 -1.12 16.46
CA ARG A 31 16.19 0.23 16.39
C ARG A 31 15.24 1.44 16.58
N MET A 32 13.98 1.34 16.19
CA MET A 32 12.98 2.39 16.38
C MET A 32 11.77 1.85 17.11
N ALA A 33 11.33 2.54 18.18
CA ALA A 33 10.11 2.23 18.91
C ALA A 33 9.15 3.40 19.07
N GLN A 34 7.86 3.09 18.95
CA GLN A 34 6.79 4.06 19.02
C GLN A 34 6.36 4.36 20.46
N SER A 35 6.73 3.47 21.39
CA SER A 35 6.50 3.56 22.82
C SER A 35 7.33 2.51 23.58
N ILE A 36 7.51 2.67 24.90
CA ILE A 36 8.11 1.66 25.77
C ILE A 36 7.35 0.32 25.74
N MET A 37 6.02 0.34 25.69
CA MET A 37 5.22 -0.88 25.62
C MET A 37 5.47 -1.63 24.32
N ASP A 38 5.53 -0.89 23.21
CA ASP A 38 5.81 -1.41 21.89
C ASP A 38 7.22 -2.06 21.83
N TYR A 39 8.23 -1.43 22.44
CA TYR A 39 9.56 -2.05 22.59
C TYR A 39 9.50 -3.36 23.38
N ILE A 40 8.84 -3.38 24.54
CA ILE A 40 8.76 -4.58 25.40
C ILE A 40 8.08 -5.72 24.63
N PHE A 41 6.92 -5.49 24.01
CA PHE A 41 6.21 -6.56 23.31
C PHE A 41 6.92 -7.03 22.05
N ARG A 42 7.60 -6.15 21.31
CA ARG A 42 8.44 -6.59 20.19
C ARG A 42 9.65 -7.39 20.65
N ARG A 43 10.25 -7.06 21.80
CA ARG A 43 11.32 -7.87 22.39
C ARG A 43 10.83 -9.23 22.86
N LEU A 44 9.69 -9.27 23.54
CA LEU A 44 9.04 -10.53 23.93
C LEU A 44 8.69 -11.39 22.70
N ALA A 45 8.23 -10.79 21.61
CA ALA A 45 7.97 -11.51 20.38
C ALA A 45 9.25 -12.14 19.81
N LEU A 46 10.36 -11.40 19.78
CA LEU A 46 11.65 -11.93 19.31
C LEU A 46 12.20 -13.04 20.22
N ASP A 47 11.99 -12.94 21.54
CA ASP A 47 12.54 -13.88 22.51
C ASP A 47 11.69 -15.16 22.65
N TYR A 48 10.38 -15.11 22.43
CA TYR A 48 9.46 -16.21 22.79
C TYR A 48 8.55 -16.73 21.66
N LEU A 49 8.31 -15.98 20.58
CA LEU A 49 7.48 -16.47 19.47
C LEU A 49 8.34 -17.19 18.43
N SER A 50 7.75 -18.18 17.77
CA SER A 50 8.36 -18.80 16.60
C SER A 50 8.45 -17.82 15.42
N PHE A 51 9.27 -18.14 14.41
CA PHE A 51 9.45 -17.28 13.24
C PHE A 51 8.12 -16.98 12.53
N ASP A 52 7.29 -18.01 12.32
CA ASP A 52 6.02 -17.86 11.60
C ASP A 52 5.05 -16.95 12.36
N GLU A 53 4.87 -17.16 13.66
CA GLU A 53 3.96 -16.37 14.49
C GLU A 53 4.35 -14.89 14.55
N ARG A 54 5.65 -14.58 14.63
CA ARG A 54 6.10 -13.18 14.63
C ARG A 54 6.16 -12.57 13.23
N ALA A 55 6.32 -13.38 12.18
CA ALA A 55 6.27 -12.92 10.79
C ALA A 55 4.87 -12.43 10.41
N GLU A 56 3.81 -13.10 10.90
CA GLU A 56 2.42 -12.63 10.77
C GLU A 56 2.20 -11.23 11.39
N LEU A 57 2.94 -10.94 12.48
CA LEU A 57 2.93 -9.64 13.16
C LEU A 57 3.90 -8.62 12.54
N GLY A 58 4.67 -9.01 11.51
CA GLY A 58 5.67 -8.17 10.87
C GLY A 58 6.91 -7.88 11.72
N ILE A 59 7.22 -8.74 12.69
CA ILE A 59 8.34 -8.57 13.63
C ILE A 59 9.54 -9.42 13.18
N TYR A 60 10.60 -8.74 12.73
CA TYR A 60 11.81 -9.36 12.19
C TYR A 60 13.07 -8.86 12.87
N THR A 61 14.09 -9.72 12.96
CA THR A 61 15.43 -9.35 13.45
C THR A 61 16.15 -8.45 12.44
N ALA A 62 17.24 -7.82 12.87
CA ALA A 62 18.10 -7.05 11.97
C ALA A 62 18.69 -7.91 10.85
N ALA A 63 19.10 -9.14 11.17
CA ALA A 63 19.64 -10.08 10.20
C ALA A 63 18.62 -10.50 9.15
N GLU A 64 17.38 -10.81 9.55
CA GLU A 64 16.29 -11.16 8.63
C GLU A 64 15.93 -10.02 7.69
N ARG A 65 15.89 -8.79 8.20
CA ARG A 65 15.65 -7.62 7.34
C ARG A 65 16.80 -7.37 6.37
N ALA A 66 18.04 -7.59 6.79
CA ALA A 66 19.19 -7.51 5.89
C ALA A 66 19.10 -8.57 4.78
N ARG A 67 18.73 -9.82 5.13
CA ARG A 67 18.49 -10.89 4.15
C ARG A 67 17.39 -10.54 3.17
N GLN A 68 16.25 -10.01 3.62
CA GLN A 68 15.19 -9.60 2.71
C GLN A 68 15.66 -8.61 1.64
N VAL A 69 16.58 -7.71 1.99
CA VAL A 69 17.15 -6.74 1.05
C VAL A 69 18.13 -7.41 0.07
N GLU A 70 18.84 -8.46 0.49
CA GLU A 70 19.82 -9.17 -0.31
C GLU A 70 19.19 -10.24 -1.22
N THR A 71 18.32 -11.08 -0.68
CA THR A 71 17.78 -12.28 -1.33
C THR A 71 16.29 -12.17 -1.68
N GLY A 72 15.58 -11.18 -1.14
CA GLY A 72 14.13 -11.06 -1.30
C GLY A 72 13.32 -11.98 -0.37
N SER A 73 13.95 -12.71 0.55
CA SER A 73 13.29 -13.56 1.55
C SER A 73 13.79 -13.29 2.98
N TYR A 74 12.89 -13.38 3.96
CA TYR A 74 13.20 -13.30 5.38
C TYR A 74 13.71 -14.63 5.96
N LEU A 75 13.36 -15.74 5.31
CA LEU A 75 13.72 -17.11 5.71
C LEU A 75 15.21 -17.38 5.47
N PRO A 76 15.86 -18.20 6.33
CA PRO A 76 17.18 -18.75 6.05
C PRO A 76 17.18 -19.57 4.75
N GLU A 77 18.29 -19.56 4.00
CA GLU A 77 18.46 -20.28 2.72
C GLU A 77 18.08 -21.78 2.82
N GLU A 78 18.32 -22.38 3.97
CA GLU A 78 17.99 -23.77 4.28
C GLU A 78 16.47 -24.02 4.25
N ASP A 79 15.67 -23.13 4.85
CA ASP A 79 14.21 -23.25 4.93
C ASP A 79 13.52 -22.83 3.62
N VAL A 80 14.12 -21.91 2.84
CA VAL A 80 13.59 -21.57 1.50
C VAL A 80 13.69 -22.75 0.56
N SER A 81 14.74 -23.56 0.68
CA SER A 81 14.93 -24.74 -0.17
C SER A 81 13.83 -25.79 0.04
N GLU A 82 13.35 -25.95 1.26
CA GLU A 82 12.21 -26.83 1.56
C GLU A 82 10.89 -26.27 1.00
N ALA A 83 10.63 -24.97 1.18
CA ALA A 83 9.44 -24.33 0.65
C ALA A 83 9.40 -24.32 -0.89
N GLU A 84 10.53 -24.08 -1.56
CA GLU A 84 10.64 -24.21 -3.02
C GLU A 84 10.53 -25.65 -3.49
N SER A 85 11.02 -26.62 -2.71
CA SER A 85 10.85 -28.04 -3.04
C SER A 85 9.39 -28.49 -3.04
N LEU A 86 8.55 -27.88 -2.20
CA LEU A 86 7.08 -28.11 -2.18
C LEU A 86 6.34 -27.41 -3.34
N ARG A 87 6.92 -26.37 -3.93
CA ARG A 87 6.36 -25.71 -5.12
C ARG A 87 6.67 -26.47 -6.42
N ASN A 88 7.71 -27.30 -6.42
CA ASN A 88 8.10 -28.14 -7.55
C ASN A 88 7.35 -29.48 -7.60
N ASP A 89 6.07 -29.51 -7.20
CA ASP A 89 5.22 -30.69 -7.41
C ASP A 89 4.77 -30.72 -8.89
N ALA A 90 4.78 -31.92 -9.50
CA ALA A 90 4.47 -32.12 -10.93
C ALA A 90 3.04 -31.69 -11.36
N GLY A 91 2.23 -31.16 -10.44
CA GLY A 91 0.91 -30.61 -10.67
C GLY A 91 0.88 -29.10 -10.95
N ASP A 92 1.98 -28.36 -10.73
CA ASP A 92 2.05 -26.90 -10.95
C ASP A 92 2.64 -26.52 -12.33
N ASP A 93 3.19 -27.50 -13.08
CA ASP A 93 3.60 -27.37 -14.49
C ASP A 93 2.41 -27.35 -15.47
N VAL A 94 1.28 -26.75 -15.06
CA VAL A 94 0.16 -26.56 -15.99
C VAL A 94 0.50 -25.36 -16.86
N ASN A 95 1.03 -25.64 -18.05
CA ASN A 95 1.27 -24.64 -19.07
C ASN A 95 -0.07 -24.01 -19.51
N THR A 96 -0.44 -22.89 -18.88
CA THR A 96 -1.61 -22.10 -19.23
C THR A 96 -1.42 -21.27 -20.51
N ASP A 97 -0.23 -21.24 -21.11
CA ASP A 97 0.03 -20.59 -22.41
C ASP A 97 -0.54 -21.39 -23.60
N LEU A 98 -1.16 -22.56 -23.37
CA LEU A 98 -1.89 -23.31 -24.41
C LEU A 98 -3.34 -22.84 -24.59
N LEU A 99 -3.78 -21.82 -23.85
CA LEU A 99 -5.01 -21.10 -24.15
C LEU A 99 -4.64 -19.89 -25.00
N ASP A 100 -4.90 -20.00 -26.31
CA ASP A 100 -4.89 -18.94 -27.34
C ASP A 100 -4.70 -17.54 -26.73
N GLU A 101 -3.46 -17.04 -26.77
CA GLU A 101 -3.16 -15.66 -26.46
C GLU A 101 -4.08 -14.77 -27.29
N PRO A 102 -4.95 -13.93 -26.70
CA PRO A 102 -5.59 -12.90 -27.48
C PRO A 102 -4.45 -11.98 -27.96
N GLU A 103 -4.27 -11.87 -29.28
CA GLU A 103 -3.34 -10.96 -29.93
C GLU A 103 -3.30 -9.65 -29.13
N VAL A 104 -2.21 -9.45 -28.38
CA VAL A 104 -2.02 -8.24 -27.60
C VAL A 104 -1.76 -7.16 -28.64
N ALA A 105 -2.83 -6.44 -28.99
CA ALA A 105 -2.79 -5.33 -29.92
C ALA A 105 -1.60 -4.45 -29.55
N ALA A 106 -0.65 -4.35 -30.48
CA ALA A 106 0.61 -3.66 -30.31
C ALA A 106 0.43 -2.39 -29.47
N ALA A 107 1.12 -2.33 -28.33
CA ALA A 107 1.11 -1.16 -27.47
C ALA A 107 1.43 0.07 -28.31
N LYS A 108 0.43 0.94 -28.48
CA LYS A 108 0.62 2.23 -29.15
C LYS A 108 1.80 2.92 -28.45
N PRO A 109 2.81 3.42 -29.19
CA PRO A 109 3.95 4.08 -28.57
C PRO A 109 3.45 5.25 -27.71
N ALA A 110 3.94 5.33 -26.48
CA ALA A 110 3.62 6.41 -25.56
C ALA A 110 3.92 7.77 -26.23
N PRO A 111 3.02 8.76 -26.16
CA PRO A 111 3.25 10.06 -26.77
C PRO A 111 4.46 10.71 -26.09
N SER A 112 5.57 10.85 -26.81
CA SER A 112 6.84 11.42 -26.30
C SER A 112 6.77 12.92 -25.98
N ALA A 113 5.58 13.52 -26.07
CA ALA A 113 5.35 14.96 -25.93
C ALA A 113 4.83 15.36 -24.54
N ALA A 114 4.40 14.42 -23.69
CA ALA A 114 3.94 14.74 -22.35
C ALA A 114 5.14 14.98 -21.41
N GLN A 115 5.30 16.20 -20.92
CA GLN A 115 6.37 16.57 -20.00
C GLN A 115 5.93 16.47 -18.53
N THR A 116 4.62 16.36 -18.30
CA THR A 116 4.01 16.20 -16.97
C THR A 116 3.04 15.02 -16.93
N THR A 117 2.80 14.49 -15.74
CA THR A 117 1.81 13.42 -15.51
C THR A 117 0.42 13.88 -15.93
N SER A 118 0.06 15.15 -15.69
CA SER A 118 -1.20 15.74 -16.14
C SER A 118 -1.37 15.69 -17.66
N GLU A 119 -0.36 16.14 -18.43
CA GLU A 119 -0.39 16.07 -19.90
C GLU A 119 -0.46 14.63 -20.43
N LEU A 120 0.20 13.70 -19.74
CA LEU A 120 0.13 12.28 -20.09
C LEU A 120 -1.31 11.78 -19.92
N PHE A 121 -1.95 12.06 -18.79
CA PHE A 121 -3.35 11.67 -18.55
C PHE A 121 -4.33 12.31 -19.55
N GLU A 122 -4.11 13.57 -19.95
CA GLU A 122 -4.92 14.22 -20.99
C GLU A 122 -4.76 13.55 -22.36
N SER A 123 -3.54 13.17 -22.71
CA SER A 123 -3.25 12.48 -23.98
C SER A 123 -3.84 11.06 -24.05
N LEU A 124 -3.88 10.35 -22.91
CA LEU A 124 -4.46 9.01 -22.83
C LEU A 124 -5.99 9.03 -22.81
N THR A 125 -6.58 9.98 -22.07
CA THR A 125 -8.03 9.99 -21.82
C THR A 125 -8.82 10.91 -22.76
N GLY A 126 -8.15 11.82 -23.47
CA GLY A 126 -8.80 12.80 -24.34
C GLY A 126 -9.72 13.78 -23.60
N THR A 127 -9.57 13.88 -22.27
CA THR A 127 -10.31 14.79 -21.39
C THR A 127 -9.33 15.65 -20.60
N SER A 128 -9.63 16.93 -20.43
CA SER A 128 -8.77 17.81 -19.62
C SER A 128 -8.78 17.37 -18.16
N VAL A 129 -7.60 17.34 -17.52
CA VAL A 129 -7.48 16.86 -16.15
C VAL A 129 -8.24 17.77 -15.17
N ASP A 130 -8.29 19.07 -15.46
CA ASP A 130 -8.92 20.11 -14.64
C ASP A 130 -10.43 20.31 -14.89
N ALA A 131 -11.08 19.43 -15.67
CA ALA A 131 -12.52 19.58 -15.90
C ALA A 131 -13.35 19.25 -14.64
N PRO A 132 -14.33 20.10 -14.27
CA PRO A 132 -15.19 19.86 -13.13
C PRO A 132 -16.09 18.63 -13.36
N LEU A 133 -16.53 18.02 -12.26
CA LEU A 133 -17.55 16.96 -12.29
C LEU A 133 -18.94 17.59 -12.52
N CYS A 134 -19.79 16.89 -13.27
CA CYS A 134 -21.17 17.32 -13.46
C CYS A 134 -21.94 17.28 -12.14
N LEU A 135 -22.58 18.40 -11.77
CA LEU A 135 -23.39 18.49 -10.55
C LEU A 135 -24.66 17.62 -10.59
N THR A 136 -25.11 17.23 -11.79
CA THR A 136 -26.33 16.43 -11.98
C THR A 136 -26.07 14.92 -11.91
N CYS A 137 -24.99 14.44 -12.51
CA CYS A 137 -24.73 12.99 -12.68
C CYS A 137 -23.32 12.54 -12.28
N GLY A 138 -22.46 13.45 -11.80
CA GLY A 138 -21.11 13.13 -11.32
C GLY A 138 -20.09 12.76 -12.41
N THR A 139 -20.49 12.67 -13.67
CA THR A 139 -19.57 12.38 -14.78
C THR A 139 -18.66 13.59 -15.06
N LYS A 140 -17.38 13.34 -15.32
CA LYS A 140 -16.42 14.38 -15.69
C LYS A 140 -16.88 15.10 -16.97
N MET A 141 -16.94 16.43 -16.93
CA MET A 141 -17.44 17.21 -18.06
C MET A 141 -16.38 17.39 -19.14
N ARG A 142 -16.81 17.60 -20.40
CA ARG A 142 -15.94 17.88 -21.54
C ARG A 142 -15.92 19.38 -21.82
N PRO A 143 -14.76 20.02 -22.07
CA PRO A 143 -14.73 21.42 -22.49
C PRO A 143 -15.39 21.60 -23.86
N SER A 144 -16.16 22.67 -24.02
CA SER A 144 -16.85 23.09 -25.25
C SER A 144 -16.81 24.61 -25.36
N GLY A 145 -15.66 25.12 -25.81
CA GLY A 145 -15.40 26.57 -25.85
C GLY A 145 -15.19 27.14 -24.44
N SER A 146 -15.92 28.20 -24.09
CA SER A 146 -15.93 28.76 -22.74
C SER A 146 -16.75 27.93 -21.73
N CYS A 147 -17.56 26.99 -22.21
CA CYS A 147 -18.42 26.15 -21.38
C CYS A 147 -17.84 24.75 -21.17
N TYR A 148 -18.44 24.02 -20.23
CA TYR A 148 -18.32 22.58 -20.09
C TYR A 148 -19.66 21.90 -20.39
N VAL A 149 -19.64 20.75 -21.05
CA VAL A 149 -20.81 19.94 -21.40
C VAL A 149 -20.65 18.54 -20.83
N CYS A 150 -21.68 18.02 -20.17
CA CYS A 150 -21.70 16.65 -19.67
C CYS A 150 -22.23 15.68 -20.73
N GLU A 151 -21.45 14.65 -21.09
CA GLU A 151 -21.89 13.63 -22.05
C GLU A 151 -22.90 12.63 -21.47
N GLY A 152 -22.92 12.46 -20.14
CA GLY A 152 -23.84 11.53 -19.48
C GLY A 152 -25.28 12.04 -19.35
N CYS A 153 -25.48 13.34 -19.15
CA CYS A 153 -26.82 13.93 -18.93
C CYS A 153 -27.11 15.20 -19.74
N GLY A 154 -26.17 15.67 -20.57
CA GLY A 154 -26.35 16.86 -21.41
C GLY A 154 -26.34 18.20 -20.68
N SER A 155 -26.11 18.24 -19.36
CA SER A 155 -26.04 19.50 -18.60
C SER A 155 -24.80 20.31 -18.99
N THR A 156 -24.94 21.63 -19.09
CA THR A 156 -23.84 22.56 -19.38
C THR A 156 -23.53 23.45 -18.18
N SER A 157 -22.26 23.84 -18.00
CA SER A 157 -21.81 24.74 -16.93
C SER A 157 -20.74 25.71 -17.43
N GLY A 158 -20.63 26.88 -16.81
CA GLY A 158 -19.56 27.84 -17.12
C GLY A 158 -19.73 28.66 -18.41
N CYS A 159 -20.91 28.68 -19.03
CA CYS A 159 -21.17 29.58 -20.16
C CYS A 159 -21.33 31.02 -19.70
N SER A 160 -20.36 31.89 -20.04
CA SER A 160 -20.50 33.35 -20.02
C SER A 160 -20.94 33.88 -21.37
#